data_AF-A0A3M3YJJ9-F1
#
_entry.id   AF-A0A3M3YJJ9-F1
#
_cell.length_a   1.000
_cell.length_b   1.000
_cell.length_c   1.000
_cell.angle_alpha   90.00
_cell.angle_beta   90.00
_cell.angle_gamma   90.00
#
_symmetry.space_group_name_H-M   'P 1'
#
loop_
_entity.id
_entity.type
_entity.pdbx_description
1 polymer ?
#
loop_
_entity_poly.entity_id
_entity_poly.type
_entity_poly.pdbx_seq_one_letter_code
_entity_poly.pdbx_strand_id
1 'polypeptide(L)'
;MCTVVDEAVLNTTWGSTSDWSKISLLSRFHKETFGGEKFFQLLEKLSANPIRHLPMLELMYLCLALGFEGKYRSNRRGGNELEDIRDALYRQIRHLRGDVSRTLSPHWQGAGSSSVDQLRIAPVWLIALFSLISLSVMYSGFAWVLGEQREAVLKPFQSADLAVLERRS
;
A
#
# COMPACT_ATOMS: atom_id res chain seq x y z
N MET A 1 0.41 21.20 -0.64
CA MET A 1 1.53 20.26 -0.86
C MET A 1 2.66 20.47 0.13
N CYS A 2 3.37 21.61 0.14
CA CYS A 2 4.46 21.86 1.10
C CYS A 2 4.02 21.61 2.56
N THR A 3 2.89 22.19 2.96
CA THR A 3 2.29 21.96 4.29
C THR A 3 1.99 20.48 4.59
N VAL A 4 1.49 19.74 3.60
CA VAL A 4 1.11 18.33 3.77
C VAL A 4 2.36 17.46 3.97
N VAL A 5 3.40 17.73 3.18
CA VAL A 5 4.70 17.06 3.32
C VAL A 5 5.38 17.45 4.63
N ASP A 6 5.35 18.73 5.00
CA ASP A 6 5.90 19.21 6.27
C ASP A 6 5.22 18.51 7.47
N GLU A 7 3.89 18.37 7.45
CA GLU A 7 3.16 17.66 8.51
C GLU A 7 3.47 16.15 8.53
N ALA A 8 3.56 15.50 7.36
CA ALA A 8 3.93 14.10 7.27
C ALA A 8 5.35 13.82 7.80
N VAL A 9 6.31 14.70 7.51
CA VAL A 9 7.68 14.59 8.02
C VAL A 9 7.72 14.86 9.52
N LEU A 10 7.06 15.92 10.00
CA LEU A 10 7.03 16.26 11.43
C LEU A 10 6.30 15.22 12.29
N ASN A 11 5.45 14.38 11.69
CA ASN A 11 4.81 13.24 12.35
C ASN A 11 5.74 12.06 12.61
N THR A 12 6.94 12.04 12.02
CA THR A 12 7.93 10.99 12.26
C THR A 12 8.79 11.29 13.49
N THR A 13 9.28 10.25 14.15
CA THR A 13 10.14 10.37 15.35
C THR A 13 11.46 11.10 15.08
N TRP A 14 11.98 11.01 13.86
CA TRP A 14 13.21 11.69 13.44
C TRP A 14 12.96 13.10 12.91
N GLY A 15 11.77 13.35 12.33
CA GLY A 15 11.44 14.64 11.72
C GLY A 15 11.36 15.77 12.74
N SER A 16 10.80 15.52 13.92
CA SER A 16 10.68 16.51 15.01
C SER A 16 12.04 16.90 15.62
N THR A 17 13.00 15.99 15.64
CA THR A 17 14.37 16.22 16.14
C THR A 17 15.34 16.74 15.08
N SER A 18 14.93 16.73 13.80
CA SER A 18 15.75 17.15 12.67
C SER A 18 15.64 18.65 12.39
N ASP A 19 16.56 19.18 11.58
CA ASP A 19 16.52 20.58 11.11
C ASP A 19 15.31 20.89 10.22
N TRP A 20 14.53 19.89 9.79
CA TRP A 20 13.25 20.10 9.09
C TRP A 20 12.24 20.85 9.96
N SER A 21 12.32 20.69 11.29
CA SER A 21 11.51 21.45 12.26
C SER A 21 11.82 22.95 12.26
N LYS A 22 13.06 23.33 11.91
CA LYS A 22 13.53 24.73 11.90
C LYS A 22 13.29 25.40 10.56
N ILE A 23 13.34 24.64 9.47
CA ILE A 23 13.25 25.16 8.10
C ILE A 23 12.33 24.25 7.25
N SER A 24 11.03 24.39 7.45
CA SER A 24 10.01 23.69 6.67
C SER A 24 9.98 24.15 5.20
N LEU A 25 9.43 23.31 4.30
CA LEU A 25 9.26 23.67 2.89
C LEU A 25 8.34 24.88 2.74
N LEU A 26 7.31 24.99 3.58
CA LEU A 26 6.43 26.15 3.60
C LEU A 26 7.15 27.45 3.98
N SER A 27 8.04 27.40 4.97
CA SER A 27 8.85 28.57 5.37
C SER A 27 9.82 28.98 4.27
N ARG A 28 10.48 28.01 3.60
CA ARG A 28 11.41 28.29 2.48
C ARG A 28 10.74 28.89 1.26
N PHE A 29 9.60 28.33 0.83
CA PHE A 29 8.97 28.72 -0.43
C PHE A 29 7.95 29.85 -0.27
N HIS A 30 7.25 29.91 0.86
CA HIS A 30 6.13 30.83 1.06
C HIS A 30 6.33 31.81 2.22
N LYS A 31 7.38 31.66 3.05
CA LYS A 31 7.60 32.46 4.28
C LYS A 31 6.38 32.48 5.21
N GLU A 32 5.60 31.41 5.21
CA GLU A 32 4.41 31.26 6.04
C GLU A 32 4.57 30.09 7.01
N THR A 33 4.02 30.24 8.23
CA THR A 33 4.04 29.22 9.29
C THR A 33 2.67 28.58 9.54
N PHE A 34 1.59 29.17 9.01
CA PHE A 34 0.20 28.75 9.25
C PHE A 34 -0.41 27.97 8.07
N GLY A 35 0.33 27.01 7.51
CA GLY A 35 -0.15 26.26 6.35
C GLY A 35 -1.36 25.38 6.65
N GLY A 36 -1.47 24.86 7.86
CA GLY A 36 -2.55 23.95 8.27
C GLY A 36 -3.94 24.59 8.26
N GLU A 37 -4.04 25.91 8.48
CA GLU A 37 -5.29 26.64 8.39
C GLU A 37 -5.59 27.10 6.96
N LYS A 38 -4.57 27.61 6.27
CA LYS A 38 -4.68 28.06 4.88
C LYS A 38 -5.12 26.95 3.91
N PHE A 39 -4.75 25.70 4.19
CA PHE A 39 -5.25 24.55 3.44
C PHE A 39 -6.79 24.52 3.40
N PHE A 40 -7.44 24.69 4.55
CA PHE A 40 -8.90 24.66 4.63
C PHE A 40 -9.55 25.93 4.10
N GLN A 41 -8.93 27.11 4.25
CA GLN A 41 -9.39 28.34 3.61
C GLN A 41 -9.36 28.22 2.07
N LEU A 42 -8.31 27.60 1.54
CA LEU A 42 -8.21 27.33 0.10
C LEU A 42 -9.24 26.29 -0.33
N LEU A 43 -9.48 25.26 0.49
CA LEU A 43 -10.48 24.23 0.22
C LEU A 43 -11.86 24.86 0.05
N GLU A 44 -12.26 25.71 0.99
CA GLU A 44 -13.55 26.41 0.96
C GLU A 44 -13.67 27.31 -0.29
N LYS A 45 -12.61 28.08 -0.59
CA LYS A 45 -12.57 28.97 -1.76
C LYS A 45 -12.70 28.20 -3.09
N LEU A 46 -12.02 27.07 -3.21
CA LEU A 46 -12.07 26.24 -4.42
C LEU A 46 -13.38 25.46 -4.52
N SER A 47 -13.97 25.09 -3.38
CA SER A 47 -15.27 24.40 -3.31
C SER A 47 -16.43 25.29 -3.77
N ALA A 48 -16.25 26.61 -3.80
CA ALA A 48 -17.23 27.55 -4.37
C ALA A 48 -17.40 27.40 -5.89
N ASN A 49 -16.36 26.97 -6.62
CA ASN A 49 -16.41 26.73 -8.07
C ASN A 49 -15.79 25.37 -8.41
N PRO A 50 -16.43 24.27 -7.99
CA PRO A 50 -15.79 22.97 -7.95
C PRO A 50 -15.62 22.35 -9.34
N ILE A 51 -16.45 22.75 -10.33
CA ILE A 51 -16.31 22.33 -11.73
C ILE A 51 -14.97 22.80 -12.31
N ARG A 52 -14.59 24.06 -12.04
CA ARG A 52 -13.36 24.65 -12.57
C ARG A 52 -12.10 24.12 -11.89
N HIS A 53 -12.24 23.69 -10.63
CA HIS A 53 -11.11 23.33 -9.77
C HIS A 53 -11.13 21.85 -9.34
N LEU A 54 -11.86 21.00 -10.07
CA LEU A 54 -12.03 19.59 -9.76
C LEU A 54 -10.70 18.85 -9.53
N PRO A 55 -9.66 18.99 -10.38
CA PRO A 55 -8.39 18.30 -10.16
C PRO A 55 -7.68 18.73 -8.87
N MET A 56 -7.84 20.00 -8.48
CA MET A 56 -7.25 20.53 -7.25
C MET A 56 -8.00 20.02 -6.02
N LEU A 57 -9.34 19.98 -6.08
CA LEU A 57 -10.18 19.40 -5.03
C LEU A 57 -9.88 17.90 -4.85
N GLU A 58 -9.65 17.15 -5.93
CA GLU A 58 -9.20 15.75 -5.88
C GLU A 58 -7.85 15.60 -5.18
N LEU A 59 -6.87 16.43 -5.54
CA LEU A 59 -5.56 16.42 -4.86
C LEU A 59 -5.71 16.71 -3.36
N MET A 60 -6.53 17.69 -3.00
CA MET A 60 -6.78 18.03 -1.59
C MET A 60 -7.49 16.90 -0.85
N TYR A 61 -8.46 16.22 -1.49
CA TYR A 61 -9.08 15.01 -0.95
C TYR A 61 -8.07 13.90 -0.70
N LEU A 62 -7.15 13.65 -1.65
CA LEU A 62 -6.09 12.66 -1.47
C LEU A 62 -5.17 13.03 -0.30
N CYS A 63 -4.82 14.31 -0.12
CA CYS A 63 -4.05 14.74 1.04
C CYS A 63 -4.76 14.44 2.36
N LEU A 64 -6.07 14.69 2.45
CA LEU A 64 -6.89 14.36 3.63
C LEU A 64 -6.98 12.85 3.85
N ALA A 65 -7.15 12.06 2.80
CA ALA A 65 -7.20 10.60 2.87
C ALA A 65 -5.88 9.97 3.32
N LEU A 66 -4.75 10.63 3.04
CA LEU A 66 -3.41 10.23 3.50
C LEU A 66 -3.14 10.60 4.98
N GLY A 67 -4.09 11.22 5.67
CA GLY A 67 -3.98 11.54 7.09
C GLY A 67 -3.47 12.95 7.38
N PHE A 68 -3.62 13.88 6.44
CA PHE A 68 -3.39 15.31 6.73
C PHE A 68 -4.53 15.85 7.61
N GLU A 69 -4.18 16.39 8.78
CA GLU A 69 -5.14 16.92 9.76
C GLU A 69 -5.08 18.45 9.85
N GLY A 70 -3.90 19.06 9.66
CA GLY A 70 -3.71 20.50 9.72
C GLY A 70 -4.22 21.12 11.02
N LYS A 71 -5.05 22.17 10.92
CA LYS A 71 -5.60 22.88 12.09
C LYS A 71 -6.44 22.00 13.03
N TYR A 72 -6.96 20.87 12.55
CA TYR A 72 -7.87 20.00 13.30
C TYR A 72 -7.17 19.08 14.30
N ARG A 73 -5.86 18.89 14.18
CA ARG A 73 -5.05 18.04 15.06
C ARG A 73 -5.10 18.41 16.55
N SER A 74 -5.12 19.71 16.85
CA SER A 74 -5.09 20.23 18.23
C SER A 74 -6.48 20.27 18.88
N ASN A 75 -7.55 20.14 18.09
CA ASN A 75 -8.91 20.26 18.57
C ASN A 75 -9.44 18.90 19.03
N ARG A 76 -9.91 18.78 20.27
CA ARG A 76 -10.43 17.54 20.86
C ARG A 76 -11.68 16.99 20.13
N ARG A 77 -12.40 17.84 19.37
CA ARG A 77 -13.49 17.44 18.46
C ARG A 77 -13.11 17.46 16.98
N GLY A 78 -11.85 17.81 16.66
CA GLY A 78 -11.40 18.07 15.30
C GLY A 78 -11.42 16.85 14.38
N GLY A 79 -11.26 15.64 14.92
CA GLY A 79 -11.33 14.40 14.12
C GLY A 79 -12.68 14.21 13.43
N ASN A 80 -13.79 14.39 14.16
CA ASN A 80 -15.13 14.24 13.58
C ASN A 80 -15.41 15.32 12.51
N GLU A 81 -15.02 16.57 12.77
CA GLU A 81 -15.20 17.67 11.82
C GLU A 81 -14.36 17.47 10.55
N LEU A 82 -13.14 16.91 10.69
CA LEU A 82 -12.28 16.57 9.58
C LEU A 82 -12.88 15.46 8.71
N GLU A 83 -13.47 14.44 9.32
CA GLU A 83 -14.17 13.37 8.62
C GLU A 83 -15.40 13.91 7.86
N ASP A 84 -16.18 14.77 8.49
CA ASP A 84 -17.34 15.43 7.85
C ASP A 84 -16.90 16.24 6.61
N ILE A 85 -15.80 16.99 6.71
CA ILE A 85 -15.23 17.76 5.60
C ILE A 85 -14.75 16.82 4.49
N ARG A 86 -14.05 15.74 4.82
CA ARG A 86 -13.55 14.75 3.86
C ARG A 86 -14.72 14.11 3.10
N ASP A 87 -15.78 13.73 3.80
CA ASP A 87 -16.93 13.06 3.23
C ASP A 87 -17.80 14.01 2.38
N ALA A 88 -17.90 15.28 2.78
CA ALA A 88 -18.53 16.33 1.97
C ALA A 88 -17.75 16.55 0.66
N LEU A 89 -16.43 16.68 0.75
CA LEU A 89 -15.55 16.85 -0.42
C LEU A 89 -15.63 15.65 -1.37
N TYR A 90 -15.60 14.43 -0.83
CA TYR A 90 -15.76 13.21 -1.61
C TYR A 90 -17.08 13.19 -2.38
N ARG A 91 -18.20 13.47 -1.71
CA ARG A 91 -19.52 13.54 -2.35
C ARG A 91 -19.56 14.59 -3.46
N GLN A 92 -18.96 15.76 -3.24
CA GLN A 92 -18.89 16.82 -4.23
C GLN A 92 -18.10 16.38 -5.48
N ILE A 93 -16.93 15.76 -5.28
CA ILE A 93 -16.11 15.22 -6.39
C ILE A 93 -16.85 14.13 -7.16
N ARG A 94 -17.49 13.18 -6.44
CA ARG A 94 -18.25 12.09 -7.04
C ARG A 94 -19.43 12.60 -7.87
N HIS A 95 -20.15 13.59 -7.36
CA HIS A 95 -21.26 14.20 -8.08
C HIS A 95 -20.80 14.85 -9.39
N LEU A 96 -19.63 15.51 -9.38
CA LEU A 96 -19.09 16.20 -10.56
C LEU A 96 -18.47 15.26 -11.59
N ARG A 97 -17.86 14.15 -11.17
CA ARG A 97 -17.40 13.10 -12.10
C ARG A 97 -18.55 12.34 -12.75
N GLY A 98 -19.75 12.40 -12.17
CA GLY A 98 -20.88 11.58 -12.58
C GLY A 98 -20.69 10.10 -12.21
N ASP A 99 -21.67 9.28 -12.57
CA ASP A 99 -21.53 7.83 -12.44
C ASP A 99 -20.40 7.37 -13.37
N VAL A 100 -19.28 6.97 -12.77
CA VAL A 100 -18.26 6.18 -13.45
C VAL A 100 -18.98 4.96 -13.99
N SER A 101 -19.11 4.89 -15.31
CA SER A 101 -19.70 3.79 -16.05
C SER A 101 -19.10 2.49 -15.52
N ARG A 102 -19.85 1.78 -14.67
CA ARG A 102 -19.51 0.43 -14.17
C ARG A 102 -19.58 -0.62 -15.28
N THR A 103 -19.75 -0.20 -16.52
CA THR A 103 -19.45 -1.02 -17.68
C THR A 103 -17.95 -1.25 -17.75
N LEU A 104 -17.53 -2.33 -17.08
CA LEU A 104 -16.47 -3.23 -17.53
C LEU A 104 -16.69 -3.52 -19.01
N SER A 105 -16.26 -2.62 -19.91
CA SER A 105 -16.48 -2.80 -21.34
C SER A 105 -15.74 -4.05 -21.84
N PRO A 106 -16.35 -4.91 -22.68
CA PRO A 106 -15.83 -6.24 -23.02
C PRO A 106 -14.65 -6.23 -24.01
N HIS A 107 -14.16 -5.07 -24.44
CA HIS A 107 -13.02 -4.97 -25.36
C HIS A 107 -12.01 -3.93 -24.86
N TRP A 108 -10.99 -4.45 -24.20
CA TRP A 108 -9.85 -3.72 -23.64
C TRP A 108 -8.83 -3.43 -24.76
N GLN A 109 -8.72 -2.20 -25.25
CA GLN A 109 -7.58 -1.64 -26.02
C GLN A 109 -8.05 -0.29 -26.59
N GLY A 110 -7.39 0.85 -26.42
CA GLY A 110 -6.11 1.20 -25.84
C GLY A 110 -5.94 2.73 -26.01
N ALA A 111 -4.76 3.23 -25.63
CA ALA A 111 -4.29 4.61 -25.74
C ALA A 111 -4.76 5.60 -24.64
N GLY A 112 -3.92 5.70 -23.61
CA GLY A 112 -3.54 6.98 -23.03
C GLY A 112 -4.59 7.73 -22.22
N SER A 113 -4.69 7.43 -20.93
CA SER A 113 -4.70 8.52 -19.95
C SER A 113 -4.26 8.02 -18.58
N SER A 114 -3.31 8.77 -18.05
CA SER A 114 -2.80 8.71 -16.70
C SER A 114 -3.97 8.78 -15.71
N SER A 115 -4.14 7.77 -14.88
CA SER A 115 -4.87 7.93 -13.63
C SER A 115 -4.24 7.03 -12.60
N VAL A 116 -3.63 7.72 -11.65
CA VAL A 116 -2.94 7.21 -10.48
C VAL A 116 -4.01 6.66 -9.56
N ASP A 117 -4.41 5.42 -9.75
CA ASP A 117 -5.18 4.69 -8.74
C ASP A 117 -4.83 3.22 -8.77
N GLN A 118 -3.72 2.90 -8.12
CA GLN A 118 -3.47 1.57 -7.62
C GLN A 118 -2.43 1.69 -6.51
N LEU A 119 -2.88 1.99 -5.29
CA LEU A 119 -2.20 1.49 -4.11
C LEU A 119 -2.28 -0.04 -4.18
N ARG A 120 -1.32 -0.59 -4.93
CA ARG A 120 -1.11 -2.00 -5.20
C ARG A 120 -0.98 -2.69 -3.86
N ILE A 121 -2.04 -3.38 -3.45
CA ILE A 121 -1.92 -4.56 -2.61
C ILE A 121 -0.93 -5.47 -3.33
N ALA A 122 0.29 -5.54 -2.83
CA ALA A 122 1.30 -6.46 -3.33
C ALA A 122 0.67 -7.86 -3.32
N PRO A 123 0.82 -8.65 -4.39
CA PRO A 123 0.07 -9.87 -4.51
C PRO A 123 0.61 -10.89 -3.49
N VAL A 124 -0.05 -11.00 -2.34
CA VAL A 124 0.27 -11.96 -1.27
C VAL A 124 0.36 -13.39 -1.81
N TRP A 125 -0.35 -13.67 -2.92
CA TRP A 125 -0.29 -14.93 -3.63
C TRP A 125 1.09 -15.26 -4.24
N LEU A 126 1.89 -14.26 -4.63
CA LEU A 126 3.27 -14.51 -5.09
C LEU A 126 4.17 -14.99 -3.96
N ILE A 127 4.01 -14.43 -2.77
CA ILE A 127 4.75 -14.85 -1.57
C ILE A 127 4.33 -16.28 -1.17
N ALA A 128 3.03 -16.58 -1.25
CA ALA A 128 2.50 -17.92 -1.00
C ALA A 128 2.99 -18.96 -2.04
N LEU A 129 3.06 -18.60 -3.32
CA LEU A 129 3.62 -19.49 -4.35
C LEU A 129 5.12 -19.72 -4.15
N PHE A 130 5.87 -18.67 -3.85
CA PHE A 130 7.31 -18.79 -3.61
C PHE A 130 7.62 -19.67 -2.39
N SER A 131 6.87 -19.50 -1.29
CA SER A 131 7.04 -20.34 -0.10
C SER A 131 6.68 -21.80 -0.37
N LEU A 132 5.62 -22.07 -1.13
CA LEU A 132 5.21 -23.42 -1.52
C LEU A 132 6.28 -24.11 -2.39
N ILE A 133 6.82 -23.40 -3.39
CA ILE A 133 7.87 -23.92 -4.27
C ILE A 133 9.13 -24.24 -3.47
N SER A 134 9.57 -23.33 -2.60
CA SER A 134 10.74 -23.52 -1.74
C SER A 134 10.59 -24.77 -0.85
N LEU A 135 9.42 -24.96 -0.22
CA LEU A 135 9.15 -26.15 0.59
C LEU A 135 9.22 -27.45 -0.23
N SER A 136 8.66 -27.43 -1.44
CA SER A 136 8.59 -28.60 -2.32
C SER A 136 9.97 -29.02 -2.83
N VAL A 137 10.84 -28.06 -3.15
CA VAL A 137 12.24 -28.32 -3.53
C VAL A 137 13.01 -28.93 -2.36
N MET A 138 12.87 -28.35 -1.16
CA MET A 138 13.53 -28.85 0.04
C MET A 138 13.10 -30.29 0.36
N TYR A 139 11.79 -30.57 0.32
CA TYR A 139 11.25 -31.91 0.54
C TYR A 139 11.78 -32.93 -0.49
N SER A 140 11.81 -32.56 -1.77
CA SER A 140 12.29 -33.45 -2.83
C SER A 140 13.77 -33.78 -2.69
N GLY A 141 14.60 -32.80 -2.31
CA GLY A 141 16.02 -33.02 -2.01
C GLY A 141 16.22 -33.99 -0.84
N PHE A 142 15.48 -33.80 0.26
CA PHE A 142 15.50 -34.73 1.39
C PHE A 142 15.02 -36.13 0.99
N ALA A 143 13.95 -36.25 0.20
CA ALA A 143 13.43 -37.53 -0.24
C ALA A 143 14.44 -38.29 -1.12
N TRP A 144 15.20 -37.58 -1.97
CA TRP A 144 16.25 -38.18 -2.79
C TRP A 144 17.41 -38.69 -1.94
N VAL A 145 17.92 -37.87 -1.02
CA VAL A 145 19.02 -38.24 -0.11
C VAL A 145 18.63 -39.41 0.79
N LEU A 146 17.40 -39.39 1.33
CA LEU A 146 16.88 -40.50 2.13
C LEU A 146 16.63 -41.76 1.29
N GLY A 147 16.24 -41.62 0.02
CA GLY A 147 16.09 -42.75 -0.91
C GLY A 147 17.42 -43.46 -1.16
N GLU A 148 18.48 -42.68 -1.40
CA GLU A 148 19.82 -43.21 -1.66
C GLU A 148 20.41 -43.90 -0.42
N GLN A 149 20.19 -43.32 0.78
CA GLN A 149 20.52 -43.97 2.06
C GLN A 149 19.69 -45.23 2.31
N ARG A 150 18.39 -45.19 1.99
CA ARG A 150 17.47 -46.32 2.16
C ARG A 150 17.88 -47.50 1.28
N GLU A 151 18.27 -47.27 0.03
CA GLU A 151 18.76 -48.35 -0.84
C GLU A 151 20.12 -48.91 -0.38
N ALA A 152 21.02 -48.07 0.12
CA ALA A 152 22.31 -48.51 0.64
C ALA A 152 22.16 -49.38 1.90
N VAL A 153 21.21 -49.06 2.78
CA VAL A 153 20.95 -49.81 4.02
C VAL A 153 20.09 -51.05 3.80
N LEU A 154 19.20 -51.08 2.80
CA LEU A 154 18.32 -52.23 2.53
C LEU A 154 18.98 -53.36 1.74
N LYS A 155 19.96 -53.06 0.88
CA LYS A 155 20.69 -54.07 0.08
C LYS A 155 21.29 -55.21 0.92
N PRO A 156 21.96 -54.96 2.07
CA PRO A 156 22.48 -56.01 2.94
C PRO A 156 21.41 -56.96 3.51
N PHE A 157 20.23 -56.42 3.84
CA PHE A 157 19.13 -57.23 4.39
C PHE A 157 18.46 -58.08 3.32
N GLN A 158 18.25 -57.56 2.10
CA GLN A 158 17.74 -58.35 0.98
C GLN A 158 18.70 -59.47 0.55
N SER A 159 20.01 -59.21 0.55
CA SER A 159 21.00 -60.26 0.24
C SER A 159 21.05 -61.34 1.32
N ALA A 160 20.88 -60.97 2.60
CA ALA A 160 20.83 -61.93 3.69
C ALA A 160 19.58 -62.80 3.64
N ASP A 161 18.42 -62.21 3.31
CA ASP A 161 17.15 -62.94 3.20
C ASP A 161 17.17 -63.94 2.02
N LEU A 162 17.72 -63.52 0.87
CA LEU A 162 17.91 -64.41 -0.30
C LEU A 162 18.89 -65.56 0.00
N ALA A 163 19.99 -65.29 0.70
CA ALA A 163 20.95 -66.34 1.08
C ALA A 163 20.38 -67.32 2.12
N VAL A 164 19.48 -66.87 3.00
CA VAL A 164 18.76 -67.74 3.95
C VAL A 164 17.74 -68.62 3.23
N LEU A 165 17.06 -68.10 2.21
CA LEU A 165 16.10 -68.86 1.41
C LEU A 165 16.79 -69.94 0.55
N GLU A 166 17.93 -69.63 -0.06
CA GLU A 166 18.71 -70.59 -0.88
C GLU A 166 19.36 -71.70 -0.04
N ARG A 167 19.72 -71.42 1.22
CA ARG A 167 20.24 -72.45 2.15
C ARG A 167 19.14 -73.41 2.65
N ARG A 168 17.85 -73.05 2.50
CA ARG A 168 16.71 -73.83 3.00
C ARG A 168 16.05 -74.71 1.92
N SER A 169 16.39 -74.52 0.65
CA SER A 169 16.01 -75.36 -0.50
C SER A 169 17.05 -76.43 -0.79
#